data_AF-A0A7S2HGM3-F1
#
_entry.id   AF-A0A7S2HGM3-F1
#
_cell.length_a   1.000
_cell.length_b   1.000
_cell.length_c   1.000
_cell.angle_alpha   90.00
_cell.angle_beta   90.00
_cell.angle_gamma   90.00
#
_symmetry.space_group_name_H-M   'P 1'
#
loop_
_entity.id
_entity.type
_entity.pdbx_description
1 polymer ?
#
loop_
_entity_poly.entity_id
_entity_poly.type
_entity_poly.pdbx_seq_one_letter_code
_entity_poly.pdbx_strand_id
1 'polypeptide(L)'
;PTRYCRRVVDIEKLETDGSGGALSSPTPIQALLYSGTKSNPNFWWGDDGSGLDLEEASRIIATAKGPSGPNVEYLRNLHGFLKRVNRLDNHVTTLLDLVEKQTVAPLPLPQENSACAAVDDADATSSFPEPVIRCIAAARAKDVDISSRMRVFEEALPTADAAAEKLGISTAQITNSLIFEIKFGKTTRRPILVCAPGDRRVDVKKLAALLGVSKNKIKSASADAVFAYTGYRAGGVGPCGFQ
;
A
#
# COMPACT_ATOMS: atom_id res chain seq x y z
N PRO A 1 -21.16 13.44 -11.42
CA PRO A 1 -20.58 14.20 -10.29
C PRO A 1 -19.44 13.41 -9.62
N THR A 2 -18.29 14.03 -9.37
CA THR A 2 -17.17 13.37 -8.68
C THR A 2 -17.55 13.02 -7.24
N ARG A 3 -17.31 11.76 -6.84
CA ARG A 3 -17.54 11.23 -5.48
C ARG A 3 -16.58 11.80 -4.42
N TYR A 4 -15.75 12.74 -4.81
CA TYR A 4 -14.79 13.41 -3.96
C TYR A 4 -14.42 14.76 -4.60
N CYS A 5 -14.05 15.71 -3.76
CA CYS A 5 -13.32 16.91 -4.14
C CYS A 5 -11.83 16.64 -3.94
N ARG A 6 -11.00 17.15 -4.85
CA ARG A 6 -9.55 17.12 -4.73
C ARG A 6 -9.03 18.54 -4.56
N ARG A 7 -8.15 18.77 -3.60
CA ARG A 7 -7.47 20.06 -3.39
C ARG A 7 -5.99 19.82 -3.17
N VAL A 8 -5.15 20.61 -3.81
CA VAL A 8 -3.73 20.68 -3.46
C VAL A 8 -3.63 21.61 -2.26
N VAL A 9 -3.00 21.16 -1.19
CA VAL A 9 -2.77 21.94 0.03
C VAL A 9 -1.29 21.88 0.38
N ASP A 10 -0.75 23.01 0.82
CA ASP A 10 0.59 23.07 1.37
C ASP A 10 0.52 22.56 2.82
N ILE A 11 1.31 21.54 3.13
CA ILE A 11 1.40 20.94 4.46
C ILE A 11 2.79 21.21 5.00
N GLU A 12 2.86 21.86 6.15
CA GLU A 12 4.10 22.02 6.88
C GLU A 12 4.51 20.71 7.53
N LYS A 13 5.81 20.38 7.47
CA LYS A 13 6.33 19.19 8.14
C LYS A 13 6.11 19.39 9.64
N LEU A 14 5.41 18.45 10.26
CA LEU A 14 5.20 18.47 11.70
C LEU A 14 6.57 18.32 12.37
N GLU A 15 7.06 19.39 13.00
CA GLU A 15 8.30 19.32 13.78
C GLU A 15 8.08 18.38 14.97
N THR A 16 8.84 17.30 15.02
CA THR A 16 8.90 16.44 16.20
C THR A 16 9.90 17.06 17.15
N ASP A 17 9.41 17.77 18.17
CA ASP A 17 10.22 18.47 19.15
C ASP A 17 11.34 17.56 19.71
N GLY A 18 12.60 17.92 19.45
CA GLY A 18 13.72 17.10 19.90
C GLY A 18 15.11 17.52 19.44
N SER A 19 15.38 18.80 19.21
CA SER A 19 16.70 19.44 19.43
C SER A 19 16.70 20.86 18.86
N GLY A 20 16.87 21.84 19.75
CA GLY A 20 17.04 23.24 19.39
C GLY A 20 18.31 23.43 18.55
N GLY A 21 18.14 23.51 17.24
CA GLY A 21 19.16 23.94 16.30
C GLY A 21 18.47 24.77 15.23
N ALA A 22 18.87 26.03 15.10
CA ALA A 22 18.34 26.94 14.10
C ALA A 22 18.53 26.35 12.69
N LEU A 23 17.44 25.92 12.04
CA LEU A 23 17.47 25.49 10.65
C LEU A 23 16.23 26.00 9.91
N SER A 24 16.50 26.78 8.85
CA SER A 24 15.76 26.85 7.58
C SER A 24 14.26 26.54 7.63
N SER A 25 13.42 27.56 7.44
CA SER A 25 11.97 27.43 7.23
C SER A 25 11.64 26.17 6.39
N PRO A 26 10.87 25.21 6.91
CA PRO A 26 10.64 23.95 6.22
C PRO A 26 9.90 24.22 4.92
N THR A 27 10.44 23.74 3.80
CA THR A 27 9.76 23.81 2.50
C THR A 27 8.40 23.10 2.64
N PRO A 28 7.27 23.78 2.38
CA PRO A 28 5.95 23.16 2.47
C PRO A 28 5.86 21.96 1.53
N ILE A 29 5.34 20.85 2.02
CA ILE A 29 5.08 19.66 1.22
C ILE A 29 3.70 19.82 0.60
N GLN A 30 3.62 19.81 -0.73
CA GLN A 30 2.32 19.79 -1.40
C GLN A 30 1.68 18.41 -1.26
N ALA A 31 0.50 18.38 -0.64
CA ALA A 31 -0.33 17.19 -0.54
C ALA A 31 -1.62 17.33 -1.35
N LEU A 32 -2.07 16.20 -1.89
CA LEU A 32 -3.37 16.12 -2.56
C LEU A 32 -4.41 15.63 -1.56
N LEU A 33 -5.23 16.54 -1.06
CA LEU A 33 -6.34 16.26 -0.16
C LEU A 33 -7.56 15.79 -0.96
N TYR A 34 -8.08 14.62 -0.59
CA TYR A 34 -9.37 14.12 -1.08
C TYR A 34 -10.41 14.28 0.02
N SER A 35 -11.45 15.07 -0.22
CA SER A 35 -12.63 15.11 0.64
C SER A 35 -13.81 14.43 -0.05
N GLY A 36 -14.50 13.53 0.65
CA GLY A 36 -15.72 12.93 0.10
C GLY A 36 -16.79 14.00 -0.13
N THR A 37 -17.68 13.77 -1.09
CA THR A 37 -18.85 14.63 -1.35
C THR A 37 -20.11 13.93 -0.89
N LYS A 38 -21.19 14.67 -0.58
CA LYS A 38 -22.51 14.09 -0.23
C LYS A 38 -23.05 13.07 -1.25
N SER A 39 -22.61 13.16 -2.50
CA SER A 39 -22.98 12.22 -3.57
C SER A 39 -22.15 10.93 -3.61
N ASN A 40 -21.19 10.77 -2.69
CA ASN A 40 -20.43 9.54 -2.53
C ASN A 40 -21.22 8.57 -1.63
N PRO A 41 -21.51 7.34 -2.08
CA PRO A 41 -22.23 6.35 -1.26
C PRO A 41 -21.49 5.95 0.02
N ASN A 42 -20.19 6.28 0.12
CA ASN A 42 -19.35 6.05 1.30
C ASN A 42 -19.10 7.34 2.11
N PHE A 43 -19.77 8.46 1.76
CA PHE A 43 -19.71 9.70 2.53
C PHE A 43 -20.85 9.73 3.53
N TRP A 44 -20.51 9.71 4.81
CA TRP A 44 -21.45 9.45 5.89
C TRP A 44 -21.63 10.66 6.82
N TRP A 45 -21.80 11.85 6.25
CA TRP A 45 -22.16 13.04 7.02
C TRP A 45 -23.66 13.30 6.90
N GLY A 46 -24.36 13.38 8.03
CA GLY A 46 -25.79 13.70 8.08
C GLY A 46 -26.12 15.04 7.42
N ASP A 47 -27.35 15.18 6.90
CA ASP A 47 -27.76 16.42 6.22
C ASP A 47 -27.86 17.64 7.16
N ASP A 48 -28.03 17.38 8.45
CA ASP A 48 -27.99 18.34 9.56
C ASP A 48 -26.57 18.72 10.01
N GLY A 49 -25.55 18.11 9.43
CA GLY A 49 -24.16 18.39 9.78
C GLY A 49 -23.67 17.67 11.04
N SER A 50 -24.46 16.80 11.67
CA SER A 50 -24.09 16.12 12.92
C SER A 50 -22.97 15.08 12.77
N GLY A 51 -22.64 14.69 11.53
CA GLY A 51 -21.75 13.55 11.27
C GLY A 51 -22.39 12.21 11.67
N LEU A 52 -21.65 11.12 11.53
CA LEU A 52 -22.02 9.83 12.11
C LEU A 52 -21.90 9.91 13.64
N ASP A 53 -22.86 9.31 14.33
CA ASP A 53 -22.72 9.01 15.75
C ASP A 53 -21.47 8.14 15.98
N LEU A 54 -20.72 8.46 17.04
CA LEU A 54 -19.44 7.83 17.36
C LEU A 54 -19.59 6.33 17.63
N GLU A 55 -20.72 5.92 18.21
CA GLU A 55 -21.00 4.49 18.45
C GLU A 55 -21.26 3.71 17.15
N GLU A 56 -21.90 4.34 16.17
CA GLU A 56 -22.12 3.73 14.86
C GLU A 56 -20.82 3.70 14.05
N ALA A 57 -20.06 4.79 14.08
CA ALA A 57 -18.74 4.85 13.47
C ALA A 57 -17.80 3.78 14.04
N SER A 58 -17.82 3.54 15.36
CA SER A 58 -16.99 2.50 15.97
C SER A 58 -17.43 1.09 15.57
N ARG A 59 -18.73 0.79 15.49
CA ARG A 59 -19.24 -0.51 14.99
C ARG A 59 -18.76 -0.82 13.58
N ILE A 60 -18.80 0.18 12.71
CA ILE A 60 -18.33 0.06 11.33
C ILE A 60 -16.81 -0.16 11.31
N ILE A 61 -16.03 0.64 12.05
CA ILE A 61 -14.57 0.52 12.07
C ILE A 61 -14.11 -0.82 12.65
N ALA A 62 -14.79 -1.32 13.68
CA ALA A 62 -14.49 -2.61 14.31
C ALA A 62 -14.58 -3.78 13.33
N THR A 63 -15.49 -3.71 12.36
CA THR A 63 -15.79 -4.80 11.43
C THR A 63 -15.22 -4.57 10.02
N ALA A 64 -14.92 -3.33 9.66
CA ALA A 64 -14.43 -2.97 8.34
C ALA A 64 -12.96 -3.35 8.14
N LYS A 65 -12.67 -3.96 6.99
CA LYS A 65 -11.31 -4.29 6.54
C LYS A 65 -11.00 -3.55 5.25
N GLY A 66 -10.05 -2.62 5.32
CA GLY A 66 -9.53 -1.91 4.18
C GLY A 66 -8.43 -2.70 3.45
N PRO A 67 -7.96 -2.18 2.30
CA PRO A 67 -6.93 -2.83 1.48
C PRO A 67 -5.57 -3.01 2.19
N SER A 68 -5.24 -2.23 3.22
CA SER A 68 -4.01 -2.44 4.01
C SER A 68 -4.24 -2.99 5.42
N GLY A 69 -5.43 -3.54 5.72
CA GLY A 69 -5.70 -4.24 6.98
C GLY A 69 -7.02 -3.86 7.63
N PRO A 70 -7.30 -4.38 8.84
CA PRO A 70 -8.45 -3.97 9.63
C PRO A 70 -8.41 -2.47 9.89
N ASN A 71 -9.53 -1.77 9.72
CA ASN A 71 -9.58 -0.32 9.95
C ASN A 71 -9.25 0.06 11.39
N VAL A 72 -9.47 -0.86 12.34
CA VAL A 72 -9.04 -0.73 13.75
C VAL A 72 -7.53 -0.49 13.88
N GLU A 73 -6.71 -1.14 13.05
CA GLU A 73 -5.26 -1.00 13.12
C GLU A 73 -4.80 0.38 12.65
N TYR A 74 -5.45 0.93 11.62
CA TYR A 74 -5.23 2.32 11.20
C TYR A 74 -5.61 3.30 12.30
N LEU A 75 -6.74 3.07 12.98
CA LEU A 75 -7.18 3.93 14.07
C LEU A 75 -6.17 3.91 15.23
N ARG A 76 -5.63 2.74 15.60
CA ARG A 76 -4.54 2.63 16.58
C ARG A 76 -3.27 3.35 16.12
N ASN A 77 -2.87 3.17 14.87
CA ASN A 77 -1.67 3.79 14.32
C ASN A 77 -1.78 5.31 14.28
N LEU A 78 -2.95 5.84 13.90
CA LEU A 78 -3.25 7.26 13.91
C LEU A 78 -3.23 7.82 15.34
N HIS A 79 -3.94 7.17 16.27
CA HIS A 79 -3.94 7.58 17.69
C HIS A 79 -2.52 7.57 18.28
N GLY A 80 -1.75 6.51 18.01
CA GLY A 80 -0.36 6.39 18.45
C GLY A 80 0.55 7.46 17.85
N PHE A 81 0.37 7.79 16.57
CA PHE A 81 1.07 8.90 15.93
C PHE A 81 0.73 10.24 16.59
N LEU A 82 -0.56 10.57 16.74
CA LEU A 82 -1.03 11.81 17.36
C LEU A 82 -0.51 11.96 18.79
N LYS A 83 -0.45 10.87 19.55
CA LYS A 83 0.15 10.84 20.89
C LYS A 83 1.65 11.13 20.86
N ARG A 84 2.42 10.51 19.95
CA ARG A 84 3.88 10.75 19.83
C ARG A 84 4.22 12.19 19.49
N VAL A 85 3.37 12.86 18.71
CA VAL A 85 3.57 14.27 18.33
C VAL A 85 2.85 15.26 19.24
N ASN A 86 2.33 14.80 20.39
CA ASN A 86 1.61 15.61 21.37
C ASN A 86 0.43 16.43 20.79
N ARG A 87 -0.28 15.85 19.81
CA ARG A 87 -1.48 16.43 19.18
C ARG A 87 -2.67 15.49 19.35
N LEU A 88 -2.96 15.14 20.60
CA LEU A 88 -4.10 14.28 20.92
C LEU A 88 -5.40 14.89 20.38
N ASP A 89 -6.23 14.03 19.78
CA ASP A 89 -7.53 14.38 19.24
C ASP A 89 -8.60 13.59 20.00
N ASN A 90 -9.48 14.31 20.70
CA ASN A 90 -10.50 13.69 21.55
C ASN A 90 -11.44 12.78 20.74
N HIS A 91 -11.71 13.10 19.48
CA HIS A 91 -12.59 12.31 18.64
C HIS A 91 -11.93 10.98 18.26
N VAL A 92 -10.66 10.99 17.84
CA VAL A 92 -9.87 9.79 17.54
C VAL A 92 -9.70 8.91 18.78
N THR A 93 -9.40 9.51 19.95
CA THR A 93 -9.27 8.78 21.21
C THR A 93 -10.59 8.13 21.63
N THR A 94 -11.70 8.88 21.61
CA THR A 94 -13.03 8.34 21.97
C THR A 94 -13.44 7.21 21.03
N LEU A 95 -13.19 7.37 19.73
CA LEU A 95 -13.51 6.37 18.72
C LEU A 95 -12.70 5.09 18.92
N LEU A 96 -11.41 5.21 19.26
CA LEU A 96 -10.56 4.04 19.56
C LEU A 96 -11.05 3.30 20.81
N ASP A 97 -11.35 4.02 21.89
CA ASP A 97 -11.88 3.42 23.12
C ASP A 97 -13.19 2.66 22.86
N LEU A 98 -14.08 3.22 22.03
CA LEU A 98 -15.34 2.58 21.66
C LEU A 98 -15.12 1.32 20.82
N VAL A 99 -14.18 1.34 19.87
CA VAL A 99 -13.83 0.16 19.06
C VAL A 99 -13.24 -0.94 19.94
N GLU A 100 -12.33 -0.60 20.86
CA GLU A 100 -11.68 -1.58 21.74
C GLU A 100 -12.65 -2.20 22.75
N LYS A 101 -13.62 -1.42 23.26
CA LYS A 101 -14.71 -1.91 24.11
C LYS A 101 -15.68 -2.86 23.40
N GLN A 102 -15.79 -2.77 22.07
CA GLN A 102 -16.65 -3.65 21.27
C GLN A 102 -15.98 -4.98 20.92
N THR A 103 -14.65 -5.02 20.86
CA THR A 103 -13.87 -6.25 20.65
C THR A 103 -13.68 -7.03 21.96
N VAL A 104 -14.76 -7.54 22.56
CA VAL A 104 -14.69 -8.48 23.69
C VAL A 104 -14.62 -9.92 23.18
N ALA A 105 -13.43 -10.32 22.76
CA ALA A 105 -12.84 -11.65 22.94
C ALA A 105 -11.43 -11.60 22.33
N PRO A 106 -10.35 -11.80 23.11
CA PRO A 106 -9.03 -11.94 22.54
C PRO A 106 -9.04 -13.18 21.66
N LEU A 107 -8.82 -13.01 20.35
CA LEU A 107 -8.33 -14.13 19.54
C LEU A 107 -7.00 -14.56 20.19
N PRO A 108 -6.76 -15.87 20.43
CA PRO A 108 -5.47 -16.29 20.93
C PRO A 108 -4.42 -15.75 19.96
N LEU A 109 -3.44 -15.03 20.50
CA LEU A 109 -2.21 -14.79 19.76
C LEU A 109 -1.75 -16.16 19.23
N PRO A 110 -1.32 -16.28 17.96
CA PRO A 110 -0.63 -17.48 17.53
C PRO A 110 0.42 -17.76 18.58
N GLN A 111 0.32 -18.92 19.23
CA GLN A 111 1.37 -19.34 20.16
C GLN A 111 2.66 -19.26 19.36
N GLU A 112 3.58 -18.45 19.86
CA GLU A 112 4.94 -18.42 19.38
C GLU A 112 5.45 -19.85 19.53
N ASN A 113 5.40 -20.62 18.45
CA ASN A 113 6.20 -21.81 18.35
C ASN A 113 7.63 -21.29 18.40
N SER A 114 8.17 -21.36 19.62
CA SER A 114 9.53 -21.06 20.02
C SER A 114 10.48 -21.94 19.21
N ALA A 115 10.75 -21.49 17.99
CA ALA A 115 11.85 -21.90 17.14
C ALA A 115 12.11 -20.79 16.12
N CYS A 116 12.30 -19.56 16.58
CA CYS A 116 13.03 -18.57 15.82
C CYS A 116 14.11 -18.04 16.74
N ALA A 117 15.29 -18.66 16.65
CA ALA A 117 16.50 -18.06 17.18
C ALA A 117 16.59 -16.66 16.57
N ALA A 118 16.69 -15.65 17.43
CA ALA A 118 17.13 -14.34 17.01
C ALA A 118 18.47 -14.53 16.30
N VAL A 119 18.47 -14.35 14.98
CA VAL A 119 19.66 -13.99 14.25
C VAL A 119 19.64 -12.49 14.13
N ASP A 120 20.18 -11.84 15.16
CA ASP A 120 20.89 -10.58 14.95
C ASP A 120 21.93 -10.86 13.88
N ASP A 121 21.81 -10.25 12.70
CA ASP A 121 22.99 -9.95 11.88
C ASP A 121 22.64 -9.00 10.73
N ALA A 122 23.43 -7.94 10.64
CA ALA A 122 23.45 -6.96 9.56
C ALA A 122 23.94 -7.53 8.20
N ASP A 123 23.81 -8.86 8.00
CA ASP A 123 24.35 -9.63 6.86
C ASP A 123 23.24 -10.35 6.03
N ALA A 124 21.96 -10.23 6.42
CA ALA A 124 20.85 -10.98 5.82
C ALA A 124 20.51 -10.63 4.34
N THR A 125 21.18 -9.66 3.71
CA THR A 125 21.03 -9.39 2.28
C THR A 125 21.71 -10.43 1.38
N SER A 126 22.59 -11.29 1.92
CA SER A 126 23.33 -12.30 1.16
C SER A 126 22.53 -13.58 0.81
N SER A 127 21.33 -13.75 1.37
CA SER A 127 20.51 -14.97 1.22
C SER A 127 19.40 -14.88 0.16
N PHE A 128 19.05 -13.67 -0.31
CA PHE A 128 17.98 -13.49 -1.28
C PHE A 128 18.49 -13.55 -2.74
N PRO A 129 17.67 -14.00 -3.71
CA PRO A 129 18.01 -13.88 -5.11
C PRO A 129 18.29 -12.42 -5.50
N GLU A 130 19.28 -12.20 -6.37
CA GLU A 130 19.73 -10.88 -6.80
C GLU A 130 18.59 -9.89 -7.18
N PRO A 131 17.54 -10.28 -7.93
CA PRO A 131 16.41 -9.38 -8.20
C PRO A 131 15.72 -8.86 -6.92
N VAL A 132 15.56 -9.72 -5.93
CA VAL A 132 14.93 -9.38 -4.63
C VAL A 132 15.81 -8.40 -3.86
N ILE A 133 17.13 -8.60 -3.85
CA ILE A 133 18.09 -7.66 -3.23
C ILE A 133 17.91 -6.26 -3.83
N ARG A 134 17.81 -6.15 -5.16
CA ARG A 134 17.55 -4.86 -5.82
C ARG A 134 16.22 -4.23 -5.41
N CYS A 135 15.16 -5.03 -5.24
CA CYS A 135 13.87 -4.52 -4.78
C CYS A 135 13.94 -3.99 -3.35
N ILE A 136 14.60 -4.73 -2.44
CA ILE A 136 14.85 -4.28 -1.06
C ILE A 136 15.63 -2.96 -1.07
N ALA A 137 16.71 -2.88 -1.84
CA ALA A 137 17.52 -1.66 -1.94
C ALA A 137 16.71 -0.48 -2.51
N ALA A 138 15.90 -0.71 -3.55
CA ALA A 138 15.06 0.32 -4.14
C ALA A 138 13.96 0.82 -3.19
N ALA A 139 13.38 -0.07 -2.37
CA ALA A 139 12.42 0.31 -1.34
C ALA A 139 13.07 1.09 -0.20
N ARG A 140 14.24 0.64 0.28
CA ARG A 140 15.01 1.32 1.33
C ARG A 140 15.46 2.73 0.90
N ALA A 141 15.82 2.91 -0.38
CA ALA A 141 16.11 4.23 -0.94
C ALA A 141 14.90 5.20 -0.95
N LYS A 142 13.71 4.72 -0.60
CA LYS A 142 12.48 5.49 -0.39
C LYS A 142 12.01 5.49 1.07
N ASP A 143 12.91 5.16 1.99
CA ASP A 143 12.65 5.04 3.43
C ASP A 143 11.55 4.00 3.77
N VAL A 144 11.39 2.99 2.91
CA VAL A 144 10.48 1.86 3.14
C VAL A 144 11.31 0.59 3.33
N ASP A 145 11.30 0.04 4.55
CA ASP A 145 11.85 -1.29 4.78
C ASP A 145 10.80 -2.38 4.53
N ILE A 146 11.01 -3.15 3.47
CA ILE A 146 10.17 -4.32 3.15
C ILE A 146 10.79 -5.62 3.66
N SER A 147 12.09 -5.64 3.99
CA SER A 147 12.84 -6.86 4.28
C SER A 147 12.31 -7.58 5.53
N SER A 148 11.95 -6.81 6.56
CA SER A 148 11.33 -7.29 7.81
C SER A 148 9.96 -7.96 7.62
N ARG A 149 9.32 -7.80 6.45
CA ARG A 149 7.98 -8.35 6.16
C ARG A 149 7.98 -9.37 5.03
N MET A 150 9.16 -9.74 4.50
CA MET A 150 9.26 -10.75 3.46
C MET A 150 9.07 -12.14 4.02
N ARG A 151 8.36 -12.99 3.27
CA ARG A 151 8.20 -14.42 3.57
C ARG A 151 8.77 -15.21 2.40
N VAL A 152 9.65 -16.16 2.71
CA VAL A 152 10.21 -17.09 1.72
C VAL A 152 9.42 -18.39 1.80
N PHE A 153 8.99 -18.88 0.65
CA PHE A 153 8.33 -20.18 0.52
C PHE A 153 9.29 -21.14 -0.18
N GLU A 154 9.34 -22.39 0.27
CA GLU A 154 10.17 -23.43 -0.36
C GLU A 154 9.63 -23.83 -1.74
N GLU A 155 8.32 -23.76 -1.92
CA GLU A 155 7.64 -24.03 -3.18
C GLU A 155 7.49 -22.78 -4.04
N ALA A 156 7.57 -22.95 -5.35
CA ALA A 156 7.34 -21.87 -6.30
C ALA A 156 5.83 -21.52 -6.36
N LEU A 157 5.50 -20.24 -6.21
CA LEU A 157 4.13 -19.71 -6.26
C LEU A 157 3.97 -18.75 -7.47
N PRO A 158 3.95 -19.25 -8.72
CA PRO A 158 4.01 -18.41 -9.91
C PRO A 158 2.67 -17.73 -10.28
N THR A 159 1.59 -18.07 -9.57
CA THR A 159 0.25 -17.51 -9.82
C THR A 159 -0.29 -16.83 -8.58
N ALA A 160 -1.16 -15.84 -8.79
CA ALA A 160 -1.81 -15.14 -7.69
C ALA A 160 -2.67 -16.09 -6.84
N ASP A 161 -3.34 -17.06 -7.45
CA ASP A 161 -4.16 -18.03 -6.71
C ASP A 161 -3.31 -18.94 -5.82
N ALA A 162 -2.18 -19.46 -6.33
CA ALA A 162 -1.27 -20.28 -5.52
C ALA A 162 -0.70 -19.48 -4.33
N ALA A 163 -0.31 -18.22 -4.57
CA ALA A 163 0.17 -17.34 -3.52
C ALA A 163 -0.91 -17.02 -2.47
N ALA A 164 -2.15 -16.78 -2.92
CA ALA A 164 -3.29 -16.48 -2.06
C ALA A 164 -3.67 -17.67 -1.18
N GLU A 165 -3.73 -18.86 -1.75
CA GLU A 165 -3.99 -20.11 -1.04
C GLU A 165 -2.93 -20.34 0.05
N LYS A 166 -1.64 -20.21 -0.30
CA LYS A 166 -0.54 -20.40 0.66
C LYS A 166 -0.56 -19.38 1.79
N LEU A 167 -1.03 -18.16 1.52
CA LEU A 167 -1.14 -17.07 2.50
C LEU A 167 -2.45 -17.07 3.28
N GLY A 168 -3.45 -17.87 2.90
CA GLY A 168 -4.79 -17.85 3.50
C GLY A 168 -5.52 -16.53 3.28
N ILE A 169 -5.30 -15.87 2.15
CA ILE A 169 -5.92 -14.58 1.80
C ILE A 169 -6.68 -14.70 0.49
N SER A 170 -7.47 -13.67 0.14
CA SER A 170 -8.13 -13.64 -1.17
C SER A 170 -7.13 -13.31 -2.29
N THR A 171 -7.32 -13.86 -3.49
CA THR A 171 -6.51 -13.53 -4.68
C THR A 171 -6.47 -12.02 -4.97
N ALA A 172 -7.55 -11.30 -4.64
CA ALA A 172 -7.63 -9.85 -4.77
C ALA A 172 -6.61 -9.08 -3.92
N GLN A 173 -6.08 -9.70 -2.86
CA GLN A 173 -5.05 -9.12 -2.00
C GLN A 173 -3.63 -9.39 -2.51
N ILE A 174 -3.47 -10.27 -3.50
CA ILE A 174 -2.21 -10.46 -4.20
C ILE A 174 -2.09 -9.38 -5.28
N THR A 175 -0.92 -8.76 -5.41
CA THR A 175 -0.66 -7.78 -6.48
C THR A 175 0.20 -8.41 -7.56
N ASN A 176 -0.28 -8.35 -8.80
CA ASN A 176 0.47 -8.73 -9.99
C ASN A 176 1.20 -7.50 -10.56
N SER A 177 2.49 -7.64 -10.79
CA SER A 177 3.32 -6.69 -11.54
C SER A 177 3.36 -7.11 -13.01
N LEU A 178 2.67 -6.36 -13.88
CA LEU A 178 2.56 -6.66 -15.31
C LEU A 178 3.32 -5.62 -16.12
N ILE A 179 4.17 -6.07 -17.04
CA ILE A 179 4.89 -5.16 -17.95
C ILE A 179 4.15 -5.10 -19.29
N PHE A 180 3.83 -3.88 -19.72
CA PHE A 180 3.33 -3.60 -21.07
C PHE A 180 4.36 -2.78 -21.84
N GLU A 181 4.37 -2.90 -23.15
CA GLU A 181 5.17 -2.09 -24.05
C GLU A 181 4.27 -1.13 -24.82
N ILE A 182 4.64 0.16 -24.82
CA ILE A 182 4.04 1.18 -25.68
C ILE A 182 4.93 1.39 -26.90
N LYS A 183 4.37 1.21 -28.10
CA LYS A 183 5.05 1.46 -29.38
C LYS A 183 5.05 2.95 -29.72
N PHE A 184 6.24 3.51 -29.94
CA PHE A 184 6.46 4.85 -30.46
C PHE A 184 7.18 4.75 -31.83
N GLY A 185 6.62 5.38 -32.87
CA GLY A 185 7.15 5.22 -34.22
C GLY A 185 7.13 3.77 -34.71
N LYS A 186 8.09 3.37 -35.55
CA LYS A 186 8.18 2.01 -36.10
C LYS A 186 8.97 1.05 -35.22
N THR A 187 10.04 1.52 -34.57
CA THR A 187 11.05 0.67 -33.91
C THR A 187 11.12 0.87 -32.40
N THR A 188 10.67 1.99 -31.86
CA THR A 188 10.81 2.29 -30.43
C THR A 188 9.69 1.65 -29.62
N ARG A 189 10.05 0.99 -28.53
CA ARG A 189 9.12 0.48 -27.52
C ARG A 189 9.57 0.99 -26.16
N ARG A 190 8.61 1.40 -25.31
CA ARG A 190 8.89 1.79 -23.93
C ARG A 190 8.09 0.91 -22.97
N PRO A 191 8.74 0.31 -21.96
CA PRO A 191 8.04 -0.48 -20.96
C PRO A 191 7.24 0.42 -20.02
N ILE A 192 6.13 -0.09 -19.53
CA ILE A 192 5.36 0.44 -18.41
C ILE A 192 5.05 -0.70 -17.45
N LEU A 193 5.17 -0.43 -16.16
CA LEU A 193 4.70 -1.32 -15.10
C LEU A 193 3.23 -0.99 -14.79
N VAL A 194 2.41 -2.03 -14.69
CA VAL A 194 1.03 -1.95 -14.20
C VAL A 194 0.87 -2.91 -13.03
N CYS A 195 0.60 -2.36 -11.86
CA CYS A 195 0.25 -3.15 -10.67
C CYS A 195 -1.26 -3.33 -10.62
N ALA A 196 -1.73 -4.58 -10.56
CA ALA A 196 -3.15 -4.91 -10.52
C ALA A 196 -3.44 -6.00 -9.48
N PRO A 197 -4.63 -5.99 -8.83
CA PRO A 197 -5.08 -7.11 -8.01
C PRO A 197 -5.07 -8.43 -8.78
N GLY A 198 -4.74 -9.52 -8.09
CA GLY A 198 -4.53 -10.85 -8.68
C GLY A 198 -5.78 -11.44 -9.32
N ASP A 199 -6.96 -11.03 -8.84
CA ASP A 199 -8.28 -11.44 -9.32
C ASP A 199 -8.77 -10.59 -10.52
N ARG A 200 -7.98 -9.61 -10.98
CA ARG A 200 -8.39 -8.67 -12.03
C ARG A 200 -7.47 -8.70 -13.22
N ARG A 201 -8.07 -8.41 -14.38
CA ARG A 201 -7.34 -8.20 -15.63
C ARG A 201 -7.25 -6.72 -15.95
N VAL A 202 -6.10 -6.32 -16.48
CA VAL A 202 -5.88 -4.96 -16.97
C VAL A 202 -6.68 -4.75 -18.24
N ASP A 203 -7.60 -3.78 -18.22
CA ASP A 203 -8.31 -3.33 -19.41
C ASP A 203 -7.38 -2.44 -20.25
N VAL A 204 -6.83 -3.00 -21.33
CA VAL A 204 -5.91 -2.31 -22.23
C VAL A 204 -6.54 -1.08 -22.88
N LYS A 205 -7.87 -1.04 -23.07
CA LYS A 205 -8.55 0.14 -23.62
C LYS A 205 -8.51 1.29 -22.61
N LYS A 206 -8.81 1.01 -21.34
CA LYS A 206 -8.74 2.01 -20.26
C LYS A 206 -7.31 2.47 -20.02
N LEU A 207 -6.34 1.55 -20.04
CA LEU A 207 -4.92 1.86 -19.94
C LEU A 207 -4.47 2.78 -21.08
N ALA A 208 -4.89 2.49 -22.31
CA ALA A 208 -4.59 3.31 -23.48
C ALA A 208 -5.18 4.73 -23.37
N ALA A 209 -6.43 4.83 -22.91
CA ALA A 209 -7.08 6.11 -22.66
C ALA A 209 -6.34 6.92 -21.58
N LEU A 210 -5.93 6.27 -20.48
CA LEU A 210 -5.16 6.91 -19.40
C LEU A 210 -3.82 7.47 -19.88
N LEU A 211 -3.15 6.75 -20.79
CA LEU A 211 -1.83 7.11 -21.32
C LEU A 211 -1.90 8.04 -22.54
N GLY A 212 -3.09 8.39 -23.02
CA GLY A 212 -3.27 9.23 -24.21
C GLY A 212 -2.75 8.58 -25.50
N VAL A 213 -2.76 7.26 -25.61
CA VAL A 213 -2.28 6.51 -26.79
C VAL A 213 -3.38 5.63 -27.37
N SER A 214 -3.22 5.22 -28.64
CA SER A 214 -4.08 4.20 -29.22
C SER A 214 -3.83 2.84 -28.57
N LYS A 215 -4.91 2.08 -28.28
CA LYS A 215 -4.81 0.72 -27.72
C LYS A 215 -3.90 -0.20 -28.55
N ASN A 216 -3.84 -0.01 -29.87
CA ASN A 216 -3.02 -0.83 -30.77
C ASN A 216 -1.51 -0.58 -30.60
N LYS A 217 -1.14 0.48 -29.87
CA LYS A 217 0.25 0.76 -29.48
C LYS A 217 0.65 0.04 -28.19
N ILE A 218 -0.30 -0.47 -27.41
CA ILE A 218 -0.03 -1.15 -26.15
C ILE A 218 -0.13 -2.66 -26.37
N LYS A 219 0.88 -3.39 -25.90
CA LYS A 219 0.85 -4.86 -25.82
C LYS A 219 1.51 -5.31 -24.53
N SER A 220 1.13 -6.47 -24.01
CA SER A 220 1.90 -7.11 -22.94
C SER A 220 3.31 -7.43 -23.43
N ALA A 221 4.30 -7.23 -22.57
CA ALA A 221 5.68 -7.62 -22.85
C ALA A 221 5.81 -9.14 -22.93
N SER A 222 6.69 -9.65 -23.79
CA SER A 222 7.04 -11.07 -23.79
C SER A 222 7.88 -11.42 -22.55
N ALA A 223 8.00 -12.71 -22.21
CA ALA A 223 8.82 -13.13 -21.07
C ALA A 223 10.27 -12.64 -21.18
N ASP A 224 10.86 -12.70 -22.38
CA ASP A 224 12.21 -12.20 -22.63
C ASP A 224 12.32 -10.68 -22.43
N ALA A 225 11.30 -9.93 -22.88
CA ALA A 225 11.27 -8.48 -22.69
C ALA A 225 11.06 -8.11 -21.22
N VAL A 226 10.20 -8.82 -20.49
CA VAL A 226 10.04 -8.66 -19.03
C VAL A 226 11.39 -8.84 -18.33
N PHE A 227 12.11 -9.91 -18.66
CA PHE A 227 13.42 -10.17 -18.06
C PHE A 227 14.42 -9.07 -18.43
N ALA A 228 14.49 -8.68 -19.71
CA ALA A 228 15.39 -7.62 -20.16
C ALA A 228 15.11 -6.26 -19.50
N TYR A 229 13.85 -5.94 -19.19
CA TYR A 229 13.48 -4.66 -18.57
C TYR A 229 13.58 -4.65 -17.04
N THR A 230 13.41 -5.80 -16.39
CA THR A 230 13.22 -5.85 -14.93
C THR A 230 14.30 -6.66 -14.22
N GLY A 231 14.96 -7.56 -14.93
CA GLY A 231 15.79 -8.63 -14.36
C GLY A 231 15.00 -9.69 -13.59
N TYR A 232 13.66 -9.70 -13.70
CA TYR A 232 12.78 -10.71 -13.10
C TYR A 232 12.26 -11.67 -14.16
N ARG A 233 12.03 -12.93 -13.78
CA ARG A 233 11.29 -13.88 -14.62
C ARG A 233 9.79 -13.57 -14.58
N ALA A 234 9.11 -13.79 -15.71
CA ALA A 234 7.66 -13.65 -15.77
C ALA A 234 6.97 -14.55 -14.72
N GLY A 235 5.93 -14.02 -14.06
CA GLY A 235 5.25 -14.69 -12.94
C GLY A 235 5.83 -14.37 -11.55
N GLY A 236 7.00 -13.73 -11.47
CA GLY A 236 7.64 -13.35 -10.19
C GLY A 236 8.18 -11.93 -10.17
N VAL A 237 7.60 -11.02 -10.97
CA VAL A 237 8.11 -9.65 -11.11
C VAL A 237 7.82 -8.85 -9.85
N GLY A 238 8.86 -8.35 -9.18
CA GLY A 238 8.73 -7.44 -8.05
C GLY A 238 8.15 -6.07 -8.44
N PRO A 239 7.70 -5.25 -7.47
CA PRO A 239 7.13 -3.93 -7.76
C PRO A 239 8.17 -2.87 -8.11
N CYS A 240 9.46 -3.09 -7.80
CA CYS A 240 10.56 -2.17 -8.03
C CYS A 240 11.92 -2.92 -8.11
N GLY A 241 13.03 -2.17 -8.17
CA GLY A 241 14.38 -2.76 -8.27
C GLY A 241 14.70 -3.31 -9.66
N PHE A 242 14.18 -2.66 -10.70
CA PHE A 242 14.43 -3.03 -12.10
C PHE A 242 15.86 -2.69 -12.53
N GLN A 243 16.33 -3.36 -13.60
CA GLN A 243 17.67 -3.16 -14.16
C GLN A 243 17.76 -1.88 -14.99
#